data_AF-A0A3P7PZ77-F1
#
_entry.id   AF-A0A3P7PZ77-F1
#
_cell.length_a   1.000
_cell.length_b   1.000
_cell.length_c   1.000
_cell.angle_alpha   90.00
_cell.angle_beta   90.00
_cell.angle_gamma   90.00
#
_symmetry.space_group_name_H-M   'P 1'
#
loop_
_entity.id
_entity.type
_entity.pdbx_description
1 polymer ?
#
loop_
_entity_poly.entity_id
_entity_poly.type
_entity_poly.pdbx_seq_one_letter_code
_entity_poly.pdbx_strand_id
1 'polypeptide(L)'
;MICHAGADDINEAVHLGSCISAMGYLFSIDDHMMVVKNDSHTYYRFQTPCLYPSRCPEADTVDYAVYLCKRTMQNKHRLELSAFEAERLASLQNLYYHKWEFIYMQVCLRIDCHFYPPSSSLAA
;
A
#
# COMPACT_ATOMS: atom_id res chain seq x y z
N MET A 1 15.79 13.50 -12.64
CA MET A 1 17.02 12.90 -12.09
C MET A 1 18.27 13.39 -12.80
N ILE A 2 18.25 13.50 -14.14
CA ILE A 2 19.35 14.07 -14.93
C ILE A 2 19.85 15.42 -14.37
N CYS A 3 18.96 16.37 -14.10
CA CYS A 3 19.37 17.73 -13.66
C CYS A 3 19.82 17.85 -12.20
N HIS A 4 19.52 16.88 -11.33
CA HIS A 4 19.66 17.04 -9.87
C HIS A 4 20.37 15.90 -9.16
N ALA A 5 20.42 14.71 -9.76
CA ALA A 5 21.00 13.50 -9.18
C ALA A 5 22.28 13.05 -9.89
N GLY A 6 22.73 13.79 -10.92
CA GLY A 6 23.97 13.52 -11.64
C GLY A 6 23.92 12.29 -12.55
N ALA A 7 22.75 11.90 -13.04
CA ALA A 7 22.64 10.84 -14.05
C ALA A 7 23.14 11.35 -15.41
N ASP A 8 24.05 10.61 -16.03
CA ASP A 8 24.71 10.94 -17.29
C ASP A 8 23.78 10.78 -18.49
N ASP A 9 22.87 9.80 -18.44
CA ASP A 9 21.88 9.56 -19.48
C ASP A 9 20.48 9.18 -18.95
N ILE A 10 19.53 9.03 -19.88
CA ILE A 10 18.14 8.70 -19.57
C ILE A 10 18.03 7.29 -18.97
N ASN A 11 18.83 6.34 -19.43
CA ASN A 11 18.77 4.96 -18.94
C ASN A 11 19.25 4.88 -17.50
N GLU A 12 20.31 5.59 -17.16
CA GLU A 12 20.80 5.72 -15.80
C GLU A 12 19.77 6.41 -14.90
N ALA A 13 19.14 7.49 -15.38
CA ALA A 13 18.08 8.17 -14.64
C ALA A 13 16.88 7.24 -14.37
N VAL A 14 16.49 6.42 -15.35
CA VAL A 14 15.43 5.42 -15.22
C VAL A 14 15.83 4.30 -14.27
N HIS A 15 17.08 3.83 -14.36
CA HIS A 15 17.63 2.82 -13.47
C HIS A 15 17.60 3.29 -12.02
N LEU A 16 18.13 4.50 -11.75
CA LEU A 16 18.11 5.12 -10.43
C LEU A 16 16.67 5.28 -9.90
N GLY A 17 15.74 5.73 -10.75
CA GLY A 17 14.33 5.81 -10.39
C GLY A 17 13.72 4.45 -10.04
N SER A 18 14.08 3.41 -10.79
CA SER A 18 13.63 2.05 -10.53
C SER A 18 14.20 1.51 -9.22
N CYS A 19 15.45 1.83 -8.87
CA CYS A 19 16.00 1.53 -7.55
C CYS A 19 15.22 2.22 -6.43
N ILE A 20 14.89 3.51 -6.57
CA ILE A 20 14.09 4.25 -5.59
C ILE A 20 12.68 3.65 -5.43
N SER A 21 12.08 3.21 -6.54
CA SER A 21 10.80 2.50 -6.55
C SER A 21 10.88 1.16 -5.83
N ALA A 22 11.90 0.34 -6.13
CA ALA A 22 12.14 -0.94 -5.49
C ALA A 22 12.46 -0.83 -3.99
N MET A 23 13.05 0.28 -3.55
CA MET A 23 13.22 0.59 -2.13
C MET A 23 11.91 1.04 -1.45
N GLY A 24 10.80 1.19 -2.17
CA GLY A 24 9.48 1.50 -1.61
C GLY A 24 9.23 2.99 -1.34
N TYR A 25 10.03 3.90 -1.90
CA TYR A 25 9.80 5.35 -1.77
C TYR A 25 8.81 5.91 -2.80
N LEU A 26 8.68 5.24 -3.93
CA LEU A 26 7.85 5.64 -5.08
C LEU A 26 7.12 4.40 -5.60
N PHE A 27 5.89 4.57 -6.09
CA PHE A 27 5.15 3.49 -6.77
C PHE A 27 4.27 4.05 -7.89
N SER A 28 4.03 3.24 -8.92
CA SER A 28 3.07 3.55 -9.99
C SER A 28 1.63 3.44 -9.49
N ILE A 29 0.76 4.32 -9.98
CA ILE A 29 -0.66 4.33 -9.59
C ILE A 29 -1.44 3.19 -10.26
N ASP A 30 -1.07 2.86 -11.50
CA ASP A 30 -1.85 1.95 -12.36
C ASP A 30 -1.32 0.51 -12.38
N ASP A 31 -0.07 0.31 -11.97
CA ASP A 31 0.61 -0.98 -12.04
C ASP A 31 1.34 -1.26 -10.71
N HIS A 32 1.62 -2.53 -10.43
CA HIS A 32 2.35 -2.98 -9.25
C HIS A 32 3.84 -3.21 -9.52
N MET A 33 4.32 -2.80 -10.69
CA MET A 33 5.73 -2.94 -11.07
C MET A 33 6.61 -1.92 -10.35
N MET A 34 7.70 -2.41 -9.75
CA MET A 34 8.71 -1.59 -9.07
C MET A 34 9.74 -1.00 -10.04
N VAL A 35 9.29 -0.58 -11.23
CA VAL A 35 10.14 -0.07 -12.31
C VAL A 35 9.60 1.27 -12.78
N VAL A 36 10.50 2.25 -12.90
CA VAL A 36 10.14 3.56 -13.44
C VAL A 36 10.15 3.51 -14.96
N LYS A 37 9.08 4.00 -15.59
CA LYS A 37 8.93 4.09 -17.04
C LYS A 37 9.13 5.53 -17.45
N ASN A 38 9.86 5.75 -18.54
CA ASN A 38 10.03 7.06 -19.16
C ASN A 38 8.92 7.28 -20.21
N ASP A 39 7.66 7.29 -19.74
CA ASP A 39 6.50 7.62 -20.57
C ASP A 39 5.67 8.73 -19.90
N SER A 40 4.82 9.41 -20.69
CA SER A 40 3.98 10.51 -20.19
C SER A 40 2.65 10.04 -19.60
N HIS A 41 2.39 8.73 -19.58
CA HIS A 41 1.08 8.18 -19.22
C HIS A 41 1.09 7.43 -17.89
N THR A 42 2.27 7.04 -17.39
CA THR A 42 2.43 6.39 -16.09
C THR A 42 2.58 7.44 -15.00
N TYR A 43 1.62 7.48 -14.09
CA TYR A 43 1.68 8.36 -12.94
C TYR A 43 2.30 7.65 -11.75
N TYR A 44 3.17 8.37 -11.03
CA TYR A 44 3.83 7.89 -9.83
C TYR A 44 3.41 8.71 -8.62
N ARG A 45 3.37 8.07 -7.45
CA ARG A 45 3.12 8.74 -6.16
C ARG A 45 4.25 8.43 -5.19
N PHE A 46 4.64 9.44 -4.41
CA PHE A 46 5.54 9.25 -3.28
C PHE A 46 4.85 8.51 -2.15
N GLN A 47 5.57 7.57 -1.55
CA GLN A 47 5.11 6.85 -0.39
C GLN A 47 5.00 7.79 0.82
N THR A 48 4.09 7.46 1.74
CA THR A 48 3.91 8.23 2.98
C THR A 48 5.16 8.12 3.86
N PRO A 49 5.70 9.23 4.41
CA PRO A 49 6.96 9.20 5.16
C PRO A 49 7.01 8.20 6.33
N CYS A 50 5.89 7.93 7.01
CA CYS A 50 5.84 6.94 8.10
C CYS A 50 6.02 5.49 7.63
N LEU A 51 5.86 5.22 6.34
CA LEU A 51 6.03 3.90 5.72
C LEU A 51 7.40 3.76 5.02
N TYR A 52 8.31 4.72 5.21
CA TYR A 52 9.66 4.60 4.66
C TYR A 52 10.43 3.48 5.37
N PRO A 53 11.19 2.65 4.62
CA PRO A 53 11.96 1.56 5.22
C PRO A 53 12.91 2.01 6.33
N SER A 54 13.42 3.24 6.25
CA SER A 54 14.27 3.85 7.28
C SER A 54 13.57 4.09 8.63
N ARG A 55 12.23 4.09 8.65
CA ARG A 55 11.40 4.35 9.83
C ARG A 55 10.58 3.14 10.29
N CYS A 56 10.42 2.13 9.44
CA CYS A 56 9.67 0.91 9.75
C CYS A 56 10.53 -0.30 9.36
N PRO A 57 11.35 -0.83 10.28
CA PRO A 57 12.29 -1.92 9.97
C PRO A 57 11.56 -3.24 9.65
N GLU A 58 10.37 -3.45 10.20
CA GLU A 58 9.56 -4.65 9.97
C GLU A 58 8.09 -4.26 9.95
N ALA A 59 7.44 -4.35 8.78
CA ALA A 59 5.98 -4.32 8.75
C ALA A 59 5.49 -5.59 9.47
N ASP A 60 4.80 -5.42 10.59
CA ASP A 60 4.34 -6.56 11.37
C ASP A 60 3.40 -7.43 10.49
N THR A 61 3.54 -8.75 10.57
CA THR A 61 2.63 -9.70 9.93
C THR A 61 1.16 -9.44 10.29
N VAL A 62 0.91 -8.85 11.46
CA VAL A 62 -0.41 -8.37 11.89
C VAL A 62 -0.87 -7.15 11.07
N ASP A 63 0.00 -6.18 10.82
CA ASP A 63 -0.33 -5.00 10.00
C ASP A 63 -0.66 -5.41 8.56
N TYR A 64 0.05 -6.41 8.03
CA TYR A 64 -0.24 -6.96 6.71
C TYR A 64 -1.60 -7.68 6.68
N ALA A 65 -1.95 -8.46 7.72
CA ALA A 65 -3.27 -9.06 7.85
C ALA A 65 -4.38 -7.99 7.88
N VAL A 66 -4.20 -6.92 8.67
CA VAL A 66 -5.11 -5.77 8.76
C VAL A 66 -5.27 -5.10 7.39
N TYR A 67 -4.17 -4.91 6.65
CA TYR A 67 -4.20 -4.32 5.31
C TYR A 67 -5.00 -5.15 4.30
N LEU A 68 -4.75 -6.47 4.26
CA LEU A 68 -5.45 -7.38 3.35
C LEU A 68 -6.95 -7.45 3.71
N CYS A 69 -7.29 -7.57 5.00
CA CYS A 69 -8.68 -7.50 5.47
C CYS A 69 -9.37 -6.21 5.03
N LYS A 70 -8.70 -5.06 5.17
CA LYS A 70 -9.25 -3.77 4.73
C LYS A 70 -9.60 -3.77 3.25
N ARG A 71 -8.72 -4.31 2.41
CA ARG A 71 -8.92 -4.39 0.96
C ARG A 71 -10.10 -5.28 0.60
N THR A 72 -10.19 -6.48 1.20
CA THR A 72 -11.31 -7.40 0.99
C THR A 72 -12.64 -6.77 1.41
N MET A 73 -12.68 -6.08 2.55
CA MET A 73 -13.92 -5.50 3.09
C MET A 73 -14.40 -4.25 2.34
N GLN A 74 -13.50 -3.49 1.70
CA GLN A 74 -13.90 -2.32 0.89
C GLN A 74 -14.63 -2.70 -0.41
N ASN A 75 -14.53 -3.97 -0.85
CA ASN A 75 -15.27 -4.55 -1.97
C ASN A 75 -15.26 -3.69 -3.25
N LYS A 76 -14.11 -3.13 -3.60
CA LYS A 76 -13.89 -2.39 -4.86
C LYS A 76 -13.04 -3.26 -5.79
N HIS A 77 -13.40 -3.35 -7.07
CA HIS A 77 -12.67 -4.13 -8.06
C HIS A 77 -11.15 -3.82 -8.10
N ARG A 78 -10.76 -2.54 -7.94
CA ARG A 78 -9.34 -2.13 -7.89
C ARG A 78 -8.59 -2.59 -6.62
N LEU A 79 -9.29 -3.12 -5.63
CA LEU A 79 -8.72 -3.55 -4.35
C LEU A 79 -8.77 -5.07 -4.18
N GLU A 80 -9.26 -5.80 -5.18
CA GLU A 80 -9.25 -7.26 -5.20
C GLU A 80 -7.84 -7.80 -4.95
N LEU A 81 -7.77 -8.88 -4.19
CA LEU A 81 -6.50 -9.50 -3.84
C LEU A 81 -6.05 -10.37 -5.01
N SER A 82 -4.76 -10.32 -5.33
CA SER A 82 -4.14 -11.32 -6.20
C SER A 82 -4.18 -12.71 -5.55
N ALA A 83 -4.06 -13.78 -6.34
CA ALA A 83 -4.10 -15.15 -5.83
C ALA A 83 -3.07 -15.40 -4.69
N PHE A 84 -1.84 -14.90 -4.85
CA PHE A 84 -0.81 -15.00 -3.82
C PHE A 84 -1.19 -14.23 -2.55
N GLU A 85 -1.76 -13.03 -2.66
CA GLU A 85 -2.23 -12.26 -1.49
C GLU A 85 -3.37 -12.97 -0.76
N ALA A 86 -4.30 -13.61 -1.50
CA ALA A 86 -5.38 -14.39 -0.93
C ALA A 86 -4.86 -15.62 -0.16
N GLU A 87 -3.89 -16.34 -0.72
CA GLU A 87 -3.22 -17.46 -0.03
C GLU A 87 -2.47 -16.99 1.24
N ARG A 88 -1.82 -15.82 1.17
CA ARG A 88 -1.18 -15.22 2.34
C ARG A 88 -2.19 -14.82 3.40
N LEU A 89 -3.33 -14.26 3.01
CA LEU A 89 -4.41 -13.94 3.94
C LEU A 89 -4.92 -15.20 4.66
N ALA A 90 -5.17 -16.29 3.92
CA ALA A 90 -5.58 -17.56 4.50
C ALA A 90 -4.52 -18.14 5.46
N SER A 91 -3.23 -18.00 5.12
CA SER A 91 -2.14 -18.41 6.01
C SER A 91 -2.10 -17.57 7.29
N LEU A 92 -2.30 -16.25 7.20
CA LEU A 92 -2.36 -15.34 8.35
C LEU A 92 -3.59 -15.61 9.23
N GLN A 93 -4.74 -15.96 8.63
CA GLN A 93 -5.93 -16.41 9.36
C GLN A 93 -5.64 -17.62 10.24
N ASN A 94 -4.93 -18.62 9.68
CA ASN A 94 -4.53 -19.80 10.44
C ASN A 94 -3.52 -19.46 11.55
N LEU A 95 -2.54 -18.59 11.26
CA LEU A 95 -1.52 -18.19 12.23
C LEU A 95 -2.13 -17.41 13.42
N TYR A 96 -3.09 -16.52 13.15
CA TYR A 96 -3.73 -15.65 14.14
C TYR A 96 -5.14 -16.09 14.53
N TYR A 97 -5.50 -17.37 14.35
CA TYR A 97 -6.88 -17.85 14.50
C TYR A 97 -7.55 -17.39 15.82
N HIS A 98 -6.80 -17.41 16.93
CA HIS A 98 -7.27 -17.07 18.27
C HIS A 98 -7.50 -15.57 18.49
N LYS A 99 -6.96 -14.71 17.61
CA LYS A 99 -7.11 -13.24 17.65
C LYS A 99 -7.80 -12.67 16.41
N TRP A 100 -8.22 -13.53 15.48
CA TRP A 100 -8.72 -13.12 14.18
C TRP A 100 -9.95 -12.21 14.29
N GLU A 101 -10.90 -12.56 15.17
CA GLU A 101 -12.10 -11.76 15.45
C GLU A 101 -11.76 -10.33 15.88
N PHE A 102 -10.71 -10.14 16.71
CA PHE A 102 -10.28 -8.81 17.13
C PHE A 102 -9.67 -8.00 15.99
N ILE A 103 -8.84 -8.64 15.16
CA ILE A 103 -8.25 -8.03 13.95
C ILE A 103 -9.37 -7.57 13.01
N TYR A 104 -10.35 -8.44 12.76
CA TYR A 104 -11.48 -8.15 11.90
C TYR A 104 -12.34 -7.00 12.43
N MET A 105 -12.66 -7.01 13.73
CA MET A 105 -13.44 -5.94 14.37
C MET A 105 -12.74 -4.58 14.28
N GLN A 106 -11.43 -4.52 14.54
CA GLN A 106 -10.63 -3.30 14.41
C GLN A 106 -10.61 -2.77 12.97
N VAL A 107 -10.51 -3.66 11.99
CA VAL A 107 -10.56 -3.30 10.57
C VAL A 107 -11.93 -2.71 10.21
N CYS A 108 -13.01 -3.38 10.61
CA CYS A 108 -14.39 -2.98 10.33
C CYS A 108 -14.65 -1.53 10.82
N LEU A 109 -14.36 -1.26 12.10
CA LEU A 109 -14.49 0.07 12.70
C LEU A 109 -13.74 1.14 11.89
N ARG A 110 -12.52 0.83 11.43
CA ARG A 110 -11.67 1.78 10.73
C ARG A 110 -12.09 2.03 9.28
N ILE A 111 -12.89 1.14 8.69
CA ILE A 111 -13.54 1.33 7.39
C ILE A 111 -14.83 2.14 7.57
N ASP A 112 -15.63 1.82 8.59
CA ASP A 112 -16.90 2.50 8.88
C ASP A 112 -16.71 3.97 9.19
N CYS A 113 -15.65 4.36 9.92
CA CYS A 113 -15.30 5.77 10.13
C CYS A 113 -14.93 6.53 8.83
N HIS A 114 -14.59 5.82 7.75
CA HIS A 114 -14.35 6.40 6.43
C HIS A 114 -15.60 6.40 5.54
N PHE A 115 -16.61 5.59 5.87
CA PHE A 115 -17.86 5.44 5.11
C PHE A 115 -19.02 6.23 5.72
N TYR A 116 -19.01 6.43 7.04
CA TYR A 116 -19.77 7.46 7.74
C TYR A 116 -18.85 8.68 7.94
N PRO A 117 -18.89 9.72 7.09
CA PRO A 117 -18.63 11.04 7.63
C PRO A 117 -19.55 11.20 8.85
N PRO A 118 -19.11 11.79 9.97
CA PRO A 118 -20.04 12.12 11.05
C PRO A 118 -21.18 12.89 10.38
N SER A 119 -22.37 12.30 10.39
CA SER A 119 -23.57 12.99 9.99
C SER A 119 -23.56 14.28 10.77
N SER A 120 -23.42 15.40 10.06
CA SER A 120 -23.65 16.73 10.56
C SER A 120 -25.14 16.85 10.90
N SER A 121 -25.53 16.16 11.96
CA SER A 121 -26.83 16.21 12.64
C SER A 121 -26.56 16.31 14.14
N LEU A 122 -25.74 17.29 14.53
CA LEU A 122 -25.61 17.83 15.88
C LEU A 122 -24.75 19.10 15.80
N ALA A 123 -25.21 20.07 15.00
CA ALA A 123 -24.96 21.47 15.27
C ALA A 123 -26.36 22.07 15.50
N ALA A 124 -26.77 22.03 16.77
CA ALA A 124 -27.85 22.87 17.29
C ALA A 124 -27.39 24.33 17.32
#